data_AF-A0A9W9CUQ9-F1
#
_entry.id   AF-A0A9W9CUQ9-F1
#
_cell.length_a   1.000
_cell.length_b   1.000
_cell.length_c   1.000
_cell.angle_alpha   90.00
_cell.angle_beta   90.00
_cell.angle_gamma   90.00
#
_symmetry.space_group_name_H-M   'P 1'
#
loop_
_entity.id
_entity.type
_entity.pdbx_description
1 polymer ?
#
loop_
_entity_poly.entity_id
_entity_poly.type
_entity_poly.pdbx_seq_one_letter_code
_entity_poly.pdbx_strand_id
1 'polypeptide(L)'
;MKSTIISLCTLMLAASAAATPLAHQARGFVLQRQASNSTAGAADGTNLQTFTGTLGGAAPPVVNNGDAKRPFTIDGDTFVNLNGALGRSCDRQKNACASLANSGDATVTSVAQCDDQNAQCHAAFA
;
A
#
# COMPACT_ATOMS: atom_id res chain seq x y z
N MET A 1 -18.72 43.58 -44.33
CA MET A 1 -17.61 43.04 -45.15
C MET A 1 -17.70 41.52 -45.00
N LYS A 2 -18.56 40.80 -45.74
CA LYS A 2 -18.32 40.22 -47.07
C LYS A 2 -16.93 39.57 -47.18
N SER A 3 -16.86 38.25 -47.02
CA SER A 3 -16.32 37.34 -48.04
C SER A 3 -16.48 35.86 -47.65
N THR A 4 -17.39 35.21 -48.36
CA THR A 4 -17.50 33.78 -48.68
C THR A 4 -16.28 33.31 -49.49
N ILE A 5 -16.12 31.99 -49.73
CA ILE A 5 -15.31 31.25 -50.78
C ILE A 5 -14.26 30.34 -50.09
N ILE A 6 -14.09 29.02 -50.31
CA ILE A 6 -14.51 27.98 -51.28
C ILE A 6 -14.24 26.63 -50.56
N SER A 7 -15.23 25.74 -50.37
CA SER A 7 -15.50 24.57 -51.24
C SER A 7 -14.27 23.79 -51.73
N LEU A 8 -13.78 22.85 -50.92
CA LEU A 8 -13.13 21.65 -51.44
C LEU A 8 -13.84 20.42 -50.86
N CYS A 9 -14.87 20.02 -51.60
CA CYS A 9 -15.41 18.67 -51.58
C CYS A 9 -14.35 17.74 -52.17
N THR A 10 -13.57 17.10 -51.31
CA THR A 10 -12.75 15.96 -51.74
C THR A 10 -13.59 14.70 -51.55
N LEU A 11 -13.89 14.11 -52.70
CA LEU A 11 -14.62 12.89 -52.95
C LEU A 11 -14.12 11.71 -52.09
N MET A 12 -15.06 10.84 -51.76
CA MET A 12 -14.90 9.60 -51.02
C MET A 12 -13.90 8.61 -51.64
N LEU A 13 -13.25 7.83 -50.77
CA LEU A 13 -12.96 6.43 -51.06
C LEU A 13 -13.26 5.59 -49.81
N ALA A 14 -14.38 4.86 -49.87
CA ALA A 14 -14.67 3.78 -48.94
C ALA A 14 -13.95 2.52 -49.43
N ALA A 15 -13.08 1.95 -48.60
CA ALA A 15 -12.59 0.60 -48.75
C ALA A 15 -12.99 -0.18 -47.49
N SER A 16 -14.01 -1.02 -47.64
CA SER A 16 -14.45 -1.99 -46.65
C SER A 16 -13.42 -3.11 -46.53
N ALA A 17 -12.72 -3.18 -45.40
CA ALA A 17 -11.98 -4.36 -44.98
C ALA A 17 -12.76 -5.02 -43.83
N ALA A 18 -13.28 -6.22 -44.09
CA ALA A 18 -13.88 -7.08 -43.09
C ALA A 18 -12.80 -7.52 -42.09
N ALA A 19 -12.81 -6.93 -40.89
CA ALA A 19 -12.02 -7.43 -39.77
C ALA A 19 -12.81 -8.54 -39.07
N THR A 20 -12.27 -9.76 -39.14
CA THR A 20 -12.60 -10.87 -38.25
C THR A 20 -12.52 -10.41 -36.79
N PRO A 21 -13.57 -10.57 -35.96
CA PRO A 21 -13.40 -10.39 -34.53
C PRO A 21 -12.63 -11.61 -33.99
N LEU A 22 -11.31 -11.50 -33.87
CA LEU A 22 -10.62 -12.29 -32.86
C LEU A 22 -11.08 -11.75 -31.50
N ALA A 23 -11.92 -12.54 -30.84
CA ALA A 23 -12.24 -12.39 -29.43
C ALA A 23 -10.94 -12.39 -28.61
N HIS A 24 -10.40 -11.21 -28.31
CA HIS A 24 -9.46 -11.05 -27.22
C HIS A 24 -10.26 -10.67 -25.99
N GLN A 25 -10.43 -11.65 -25.11
CA GLN A 25 -11.10 -11.50 -23.83
C GLN A 25 -10.40 -10.40 -23.04
N ALA A 26 -10.99 -9.21 -23.03
CA ALA A 26 -10.67 -8.18 -22.08
C ALA A 26 -11.09 -8.72 -20.71
N ARG A 27 -10.16 -9.41 -20.05
CA ARG A 27 -10.26 -9.66 -18.61
C ARG A 27 -10.25 -8.28 -17.99
N GLY A 28 -11.44 -7.78 -17.64
CA GLY A 28 -11.59 -6.56 -16.89
C GLY A 28 -10.68 -6.66 -15.67
N PHE A 29 -9.63 -5.85 -15.67
CA PHE A 29 -8.85 -5.61 -14.48
C PHE A 29 -9.75 -4.76 -13.59
N VAL A 30 -10.61 -5.42 -12.82
CA VAL A 30 -11.21 -4.82 -11.65
C VAL A 30 -10.02 -4.39 -10.78
N LEU A 31 -9.73 -3.08 -10.79
CA LEU A 31 -9.03 -2.43 -9.69
C LEU A 31 -9.92 -2.60 -8.46
N GLN A 32 -9.85 -3.79 -7.85
CA GLN A 32 -10.38 -4.03 -6.54
C GLN A 32 -9.57 -3.09 -5.63
N ARG A 33 -10.14 -1.93 -5.32
CA ARG A 33 -9.76 -1.20 -4.10
C ARG A 33 -10.07 -2.15 -2.95
N GLN A 34 -9.10 -3.00 -2.62
CA GLN A 34 -9.06 -3.63 -1.31
C GLN A 34 -8.79 -2.47 -0.35
N ALA A 35 -9.87 -1.88 0.14
CA ALA A 35 -9.85 -1.31 1.46
C ALA A 35 -9.52 -2.48 2.39
N SER A 36 -8.23 -2.70 2.62
CA SER A 36 -7.75 -3.50 3.74
C SER A 36 -8.12 -2.71 4.97
N ASN A 37 -9.39 -2.77 5.37
CA ASN A 37 -9.75 -2.59 6.75
C ASN A 37 -9.22 -3.83 7.45
N SER A 38 -7.90 -3.88 7.64
CA SER A 38 -7.25 -4.82 8.52
C SER A 38 -7.80 -4.50 9.90
N THR A 39 -8.94 -5.11 10.23
CA THR A 39 -9.24 -5.45 11.60
C THR A 39 -8.07 -6.32 12.03
N ALA A 40 -7.07 -5.67 12.63
CA ALA A 40 -5.95 -6.33 13.28
C ALA A 40 -6.60 -7.37 14.19
N GLY A 41 -6.43 -8.65 13.83
CA GLY A 41 -6.83 -9.74 14.71
C GLY A 41 -6.07 -9.51 16.00
N ALA A 42 -6.79 -9.20 17.07
CA ALA A 42 -6.22 -9.06 18.39
C ALA A 42 -5.55 -10.40 18.70
N ALA A 43 -4.21 -10.40 18.64
CA ALA A 43 -3.45 -11.58 18.93
C ALA A 43 -3.42 -11.70 20.47
N ASP A 44 -3.92 -12.80 21.02
CA ASP A 44 -4.09 -13.06 22.47
C ASP A 44 -2.75 -13.31 23.20
N GLY A 45 -1.78 -12.42 23.02
CA GLY A 45 -0.47 -12.50 23.66
C GLY A 45 0.06 -11.13 24.06
N THR A 46 0.95 -11.11 25.05
CA THR A 46 1.65 -9.89 25.45
C THR A 46 2.43 -9.32 24.26
N ASN A 47 2.18 -8.05 23.93
CA ASN A 47 2.93 -7.36 22.88
C ASN A 47 4.40 -7.23 23.28
N LEU A 48 5.29 -7.72 22.41
CA LEU A 48 6.74 -7.66 22.55
C LEU A 48 7.35 -6.41 21.91
N GLN A 49 6.59 -5.66 21.11
CA GLN A 49 7.02 -4.36 20.58
C GLN A 49 6.89 -3.30 21.67
N THR A 50 8.04 -2.83 22.17
CA THR A 50 8.12 -1.86 23.28
C THR A 50 8.17 -0.42 22.80
N PHE A 51 8.41 -0.17 21.51
CA PHE A 51 8.38 1.18 20.96
C PHE A 51 6.97 1.75 21.01
N THR A 52 6.83 2.97 21.55
CA THR A 52 5.54 3.63 21.82
C THR A 52 5.28 4.87 20.97
N GLY A 53 6.20 5.23 20.06
CA GLY A 53 5.94 6.31 19.11
C GLY A 53 4.73 5.96 18.22
N THR A 54 3.93 6.97 17.85
CA THR A 54 2.63 6.78 17.18
C THR A 54 2.42 7.68 15.97
N LEU A 55 3.50 8.20 15.36
CA LEU A 55 3.38 9.05 14.19
C LEU A 55 2.91 8.18 13.01
N GLY A 56 1.70 8.47 12.53
CA GLY A 56 1.03 7.62 11.54
C GLY A 56 0.43 6.32 12.07
N GLY A 57 0.20 6.25 13.38
CA GLY A 57 -0.42 5.10 14.06
C GLY A 57 0.58 4.34 14.94
N ALA A 58 0.07 3.45 15.79
CA ALA A 58 0.90 2.56 16.57
C ALA A 58 1.53 1.46 15.70
N ALA A 59 2.73 1.01 16.06
CA ALA A 59 3.33 -0.15 15.43
C ALA A 59 2.49 -1.41 15.73
N PRO A 60 2.23 -2.29 14.73
CA PRO A 60 1.46 -3.51 14.96
C PRO A 60 2.10 -4.37 16.06
N PRO A 61 1.29 -5.03 16.91
CA PRO A 61 1.83 -5.82 18.01
C PRO A 61 2.61 -7.02 17.48
N VAL A 62 3.73 -7.31 18.14
CA VAL A 62 4.47 -8.56 17.94
C VAL A 62 4.08 -9.48 19.08
N VAL A 63 3.51 -10.64 18.78
CA VAL A 63 3.20 -11.64 19.83
C VAL A 63 3.89 -12.96 19.57
N ASN A 64 4.17 -13.70 20.64
CA ASN A 64 4.57 -15.09 20.56
C ASN A 64 3.33 -15.99 20.59
N ASN A 65 3.09 -16.75 19.51
CA ASN A 65 1.93 -17.63 19.38
C ASN A 65 2.21 -19.09 19.82
N GLY A 66 3.43 -19.39 20.27
CA GLY A 66 3.85 -20.73 20.69
C GLY A 66 4.20 -21.71 19.56
N ASP A 67 4.21 -21.28 18.29
CA ASP A 67 4.64 -22.14 17.19
C ASP A 67 6.13 -22.50 17.29
N ALA A 68 6.47 -23.78 17.17
CA ALA A 68 7.83 -24.27 17.38
C ALA A 68 8.84 -23.83 16.29
N LYS A 69 8.38 -23.40 15.11
CA LYS A 69 9.25 -23.04 13.97
C LYS A 69 9.27 -21.55 13.70
N ARG A 70 8.13 -20.87 13.86
CA ARG A 70 7.94 -19.44 13.57
C ARG A 70 7.04 -18.79 14.64
N PRO A 71 7.53 -18.70 15.90
CA PRO A 71 6.71 -18.32 17.05
C PRO A 71 6.23 -16.86 17.03
N PHE A 72 6.94 -15.96 16.33
CA PHE A 72 6.64 -14.52 16.40
C PHE A 72 5.67 -14.13 15.30
N THR A 73 4.62 -13.38 15.64
CA THR A 73 3.58 -13.00 14.68
C THR A 73 3.23 -11.54 14.70
N ILE A 74 2.84 -11.02 13.53
CA ILE A 74 2.41 -9.64 13.29
C ILE A 74 1.33 -9.66 12.23
N ASP A 75 0.11 -9.24 12.55
CA ASP A 75 -1.01 -9.22 11.59
C ASP A 75 -1.18 -10.53 10.79
N GLY A 76 -0.87 -11.69 11.39
CA GLY A 76 -0.92 -13.00 10.75
C GLY A 76 0.35 -13.44 10.00
N ASP A 77 1.31 -12.55 9.75
CA ASP A 77 2.65 -12.95 9.30
C ASP A 77 3.41 -13.63 10.44
N THR A 78 4.23 -14.63 10.13
CA THR A 78 5.03 -15.38 11.13
C THR A 78 6.53 -15.23 10.89
N PHE A 79 7.33 -15.19 11.94
CA PHE A 79 8.79 -14.97 11.88
C PHE A 79 9.51 -15.97 12.78
N VAL A 80 10.69 -16.38 12.34
CA VAL A 80 11.57 -17.28 13.12
C VAL A 80 12.25 -16.50 14.25
N ASN A 81 12.68 -15.26 13.98
CA ASN A 81 13.50 -14.45 14.90
C ASN A 81 12.73 -13.23 15.40
N LEU A 82 12.84 -12.93 16.70
CA LEU A 82 12.16 -11.80 17.33
C LEU A 82 12.57 -10.46 16.71
N ASN A 83 13.87 -10.19 16.52
CA ASN A 83 14.33 -8.92 15.94
C ASN A 83 13.79 -8.72 14.50
N GLY A 84 13.64 -9.80 13.73
CA GLY A 84 13.02 -9.73 12.40
C GLY A 84 11.54 -9.35 12.47
N ALA A 85 10.83 -9.85 13.47
CA ALA A 85 9.45 -9.44 13.73
C ALA A 85 9.37 -7.98 14.19
N LEU A 86 10.16 -7.58 15.19
CA LEU A 86 10.19 -6.20 15.69
C LEU A 86 10.50 -5.18 14.58
N GLY A 87 11.50 -5.47 13.74
CA GLY A 87 11.81 -4.63 12.58
C GLY A 87 10.65 -4.54 11.58
N ARG A 88 10.00 -5.67 11.29
CA ARG A 88 8.83 -5.66 10.40
C ARG A 88 7.64 -4.88 10.97
N SER A 89 7.45 -4.90 12.28
CA SER A 89 6.48 -4.07 12.99
C SER A 89 6.77 -2.58 12.79
N CYS A 90 8.01 -2.14 12.97
CA CYS A 90 8.43 -0.75 12.71
C CYS A 90 8.19 -0.34 11.25
N ASP A 91 8.56 -1.20 10.31
CA ASP A 91 8.40 -0.90 8.89
C ASP A 91 6.92 -0.80 8.47
N ARG A 92 6.02 -1.59 9.09
CA ARG A 92 4.57 -1.46 8.87
C ARG A 92 4.05 -0.11 9.38
N GLN A 93 4.48 0.34 10.56
CA GLN A 93 4.16 1.68 11.07
C GLN A 93 4.64 2.76 10.10
N LYS A 94 5.90 2.69 9.67
CA LYS A 94 6.50 3.64 8.74
C LYS A 94 5.71 3.72 7.44
N ASN A 95 5.27 2.59 6.89
CA ASN A 95 4.47 2.59 5.66
C ASN A 95 3.08 3.20 5.85
N ALA A 96 2.44 2.99 7.01
CA ALA A 96 1.19 3.66 7.36
C ALA A 96 1.41 5.19 7.47
N CYS A 97 2.44 5.61 8.19
CA CYS A 97 2.85 7.01 8.31
C CYS A 97 3.14 7.66 6.94
N ALA A 98 3.94 7.01 6.10
CA ALA A 98 4.27 7.52 4.77
C ALA A 98 3.03 7.60 3.87
N SER A 99 2.07 6.67 4.03
CA SER A 99 0.80 6.74 3.30
C SER A 99 -0.02 7.96 3.69
N LEU A 100 -0.06 8.32 4.98
CA LEU A 100 -0.70 9.56 5.45
C LEU A 100 0.00 10.80 4.92
N ALA A 101 1.33 10.87 5.04
CA ALA A 101 2.13 11.98 4.51
C ALA A 101 1.88 12.19 3.01
N ASN A 102 1.90 11.10 2.22
CA ASN A 102 1.64 11.16 0.78
C ASN A 102 0.18 11.47 0.43
N SER A 103 -0.76 11.21 1.34
CA SER A 103 -2.18 11.57 1.16
C SER A 103 -2.48 13.03 1.46
N GLY A 104 -1.51 13.79 1.99
CA GLY A 104 -1.70 15.18 2.43
C GLY A 104 -2.38 15.30 3.79
N ASP A 105 -2.30 14.26 4.62
CA ASP A 105 -2.84 14.31 5.98
C ASP A 105 -2.10 15.37 6.82
N ALA A 106 -2.85 16.27 7.47
CA ALA A 106 -2.28 17.38 8.22
C ALA A 106 -1.51 16.96 9.49
N THR A 107 -1.69 15.72 9.96
CA THR A 107 -1.01 15.20 11.15
C THR A 107 0.41 14.70 10.88
N VAL A 108 0.76 14.44 9.62
CA VAL A 108 2.09 13.96 9.21
C VAL A 108 2.64 14.89 8.13
N THR A 109 3.61 15.73 8.49
CA THR A 109 4.07 16.82 7.60
C THR A 109 5.07 16.37 6.53
N SER A 110 5.75 15.23 6.72
CA SER A 110 6.64 14.65 5.71
C SER A 110 6.94 13.17 5.94
N VAL A 111 7.35 12.48 4.88
CA VAL A 111 7.88 11.10 4.97
C VAL A 111 9.16 11.03 5.80
N ALA A 112 9.97 12.10 5.82
CA ALA A 112 11.18 12.15 6.63
C ALA A 112 10.91 11.96 8.13
N GLN A 113 9.81 12.52 8.66
CA GLN A 113 9.41 12.28 10.05
C GLN A 113 9.05 10.81 10.30
N CYS A 114 8.49 10.12 9.31
CA CYS A 114 8.22 8.69 9.38
C CYS A 114 9.52 7.87 9.38
N ASP A 115 10.51 8.27 8.59
CA ASP A 115 11.84 7.64 8.57
C ASP A 115 12.57 7.83 9.92
N ASP A 116 12.52 9.04 10.49
CA ASP A 116 13.08 9.33 11.82
C ASP A 116 12.44 8.46 12.91
N GLN A 117 11.10 8.35 12.91
CA GLN A 117 10.40 7.47 13.84
C GLN A 117 10.76 6.00 13.61
N ASN A 118 10.91 5.55 12.37
CA ASN A 118 11.34 4.18 12.07
C ASN A 118 12.73 3.91 12.66
N ALA A 119 13.68 4.84 12.49
CA ALA A 119 15.02 4.71 13.07
C ALA A 119 14.98 4.61 14.60
N GLN A 120 14.14 5.41 15.27
CA GLN A 120 13.93 5.32 16.73
C GLN A 120 13.30 3.98 17.13
N CYS A 121 12.34 3.48 16.35
CA CYS A 121 11.71 2.18 16.58
C CYS A 121 12.74 1.04 16.47
N HIS A 122 13.56 1.03 15.42
CA HIS A 122 14.63 0.06 15.24
C HIS A 122 15.69 0.14 16.36
N ALA A 123 16.03 1.34 16.83
CA ALA A 123 16.97 1.54 17.94
C ALA A 123 16.45 1.00 19.29
N ALA A 124 15.14 0.75 19.44
CA ALA A 124 14.57 0.27 20.70
C ALA A 124 14.83 -1.23 20.99
N PHE A 125 15.28 -2.00 19.99
CA PHE A 125 15.55 -3.43 20.12
C PHE A 125 16.87 -3.88 19.43
N ALA A 126 17.65 -2.91 18.95
CA ALA A 126 18.95 -3.13 18.31
C ALA A 126 20.03 -3.55 19.32
#